data_AF-A0A838D9F8-F1
#
_entry.id   AF-A0A838D9F8-F1
#
_cell.length_a   1.000
_cell.length_b   1.000
_cell.length_c   1.000
_cell.angle_alpha   90.00
_cell.angle_beta   90.00
_cell.angle_gamma   90.00
#
_symmetry.space_group_name_H-M   'P 1'
#
loop_
_entity.id
_entity.type
_entity.pdbx_description
1 polymer ?
#
loop_
_entity_poly.entity_id
_entity_poly.type
_entity_poly.pdbx_seq_one_letter_code
_entity_poly.pdbx_strand_id
1 'polypeptide(L)' 'MSCIPQANKRKGHPTILKIPDKLWDEIRNILPKEKPAKTIGRPVIPYRKVLD' A
#
# COMPACT_ATOMS: atom_id res chain seq x y z
N MET A 1 8.73 -45.49 -1.31
CA MET A 1 8.99 -44.39 -2.27
C MET A 1 8.00 -43.27 -1.98
N SER A 2 8.42 -42.25 -1.24
CA SER A 2 7.55 -41.10 -0.92
C SER A 2 7.89 -39.93 -1.85
N CYS A 3 7.03 -39.66 -2.82
CA CYS A 3 7.13 -38.47 -3.65
C CYS A 3 6.68 -37.26 -2.83
N ILE A 4 7.63 -36.47 -2.32
CA ILE A 4 7.35 -35.16 -1.74
C ILE A 4 7.04 -34.22 -2.91
N PRO A 5 5.85 -33.60 -3.00
CA PRO A 5 5.58 -32.66 -4.07
C PRO A 5 6.46 -31.43 -3.89
N GLN A 6 7.43 -31.27 -4.79
CA GLN A 6 8.34 -30.14 -4.81
C GLN A 6 7.56 -28.90 -5.26
N ALA A 7 7.13 -28.08 -4.30
CA ALA A 7 6.45 -26.83 -4.57
C ALA A 7 7.37 -25.89 -5.37
N ASN A 8 7.00 -25.62 -6.61
CA ASN A 8 7.69 -24.73 -7.53
C ASN A 8 7.61 -23.29 -7.00
N LYS A 9 8.63 -22.84 -6.26
CA LYS A 9 8.78 -21.44 -5.83
C LYS A 9 9.09 -20.58 -7.06
N ARG A 10 8.05 -20.15 -7.76
CA ARG A 10 8.16 -19.03 -8.70
C ARG A 10 8.65 -17.82 -7.90
N LYS A 11 9.84 -17.32 -8.23
CA LYS A 11 10.41 -16.09 -7.68
C LYS A 11 9.63 -14.88 -8.22
N GLY A 12 8.35 -14.78 -7.87
CA GLY A 12 7.58 -13.56 -8.09
C GLY A 12 8.00 -12.53 -7.06
N HIS A 13 8.15 -11.27 -7.47
CA HIS A 13 8.26 -10.19 -6.50
C HIS A 13 7.00 -10.23 -5.61
N PRO A 14 7.15 -10.18 -4.29
CA PRO A 14 5.99 -10.19 -3.40
C PRO A 14 5.11 -8.98 -3.74
N THR A 15 3.81 -9.21 -3.81
CA THR A 15 2.84 -8.11 -3.93
C THR A 15 3.06 -7.16 -2.77
N ILE A 16 3.30 -5.88 -3.07
CA ILE A 16 3.39 -4.84 -2.05
C ILE A 16 1.99 -4.66 -1.48
N LEU A 17 1.76 -5.20 -0.28
CA LEU A 17 0.48 -5.12 0.41
C LEU A 17 0.34 -3.85 1.23
N LYS A 18 1.46 -3.24 1.63
CA LYS A 18 1.53 -2.03 2.45
C LYS A 18 2.77 -1.23 2.12
N ILE A 19 2.67 0.08 2.24
CA ILE A 19 3.81 0.98 2.08
C ILE A 19 4.53 1.12 3.45
N PRO A 20 5.83 0.82 3.58
CA PRO A 20 6.55 1.04 4.83
C PRO A 20 6.50 2.50 5.31
N ASP A 21 6.41 2.74 6.62
CA ASP A 21 6.24 4.09 7.18
C ASP A 21 7.37 5.05 6.78
N LYS A 22 8.62 4.56 6.74
CA LYS A 22 9.75 5.37 6.27
C LYS A 22 9.58 5.86 4.83
N LEU A 23 9.12 4.98 3.94
CA LEU A 23 8.85 5.34 2.54
C LEU A 23 7.65 6.28 2.45
N TRP A 24 6.65 6.06 3.31
CA TRP A 24 5.48 6.92 3.39
C TRP A 24 5.83 8.36 3.74
N ASP A 25 6.70 8.57 4.73
CA ASP A 25 7.13 9.90 5.16
C ASP A 25 7.88 10.64 4.05
N GLU A 26 8.68 9.92 3.24
CA GLU A 26 9.34 10.47 2.06
C GLU A 26 8.32 10.91 1.00
N ILE A 27 7.33 10.06 0.70
CA ILE A 27 6.28 10.33 -0.30
C ILE A 27 5.32 11.42 0.16
N ARG A 28 5.04 11.53 1.47
CA ARG A 28 4.10 12.51 2.00
C ARG A 28 4.49 13.94 1.64
N ASN A 29 5.79 14.21 1.48
CA ASN A 29 6.30 15.53 1.14
C ASN A 29 6.02 15.94 -0.31
N ILE A 30 5.83 14.98 -1.22
CA ILE A 30 5.49 15.25 -2.63
C ILE A 30 3.97 15.28 -2.88
N LEU A 31 3.17 14.77 -1.94
CA LEU A 31 1.73 14.74 -2.08
C LEU A 31 1.14 16.15 -1.94
N PRO A 32 0.10 16.48 -2.72
CA PRO A 32 -0.62 17.73 -2.54
C PRO A 32 -1.32 17.73 -1.16
N LYS A 33 -1.64 18.94 -0.66
CA LYS A 33 -2.35 19.09 0.62
C LYS A 33 -3.61 18.24 0.66
N GLU A 34 -3.87 17.64 1.81
CA GLU A 34 -5.11 16.87 2.03
C GLU A 34 -6.34 17.76 1.92
N LYS A 35 -7.46 17.14 1.54
CA LYS A 35 -8.73 17.86 1.41
C LYS A 35 -9.17 18.39 2.78
N PRO A 36 -9.67 19.64 2.83
CA PRO A 36 -10.17 20.20 4.07
C PRO A 36 -11.36 19.39 4.59
N ALA A 37 -11.42 19.26 5.91
CA ALA A 37 -12.57 18.71 6.61
C ALA A 37 -13.84 19.45 6.18
N LYS A 38 -14.93 18.70 5.90
CA LYS A 38 -16.26 19.21 5.51
C LYS A 38 -16.42 19.64 4.05
N THR A 39 -15.66 19.06 3.12
CA THR A 39 -15.97 19.20 1.69
C THR A 39 -17.31 18.52 1.39
N ILE A 40 -18.29 19.27 0.86
CA ILE A 40 -19.63 18.76 0.55
C ILE A 40 -19.54 17.70 -0.54
N GLY A 41 -20.27 16.59 -0.36
CA GLY A 41 -20.44 15.55 -1.40
C GLY A 41 -19.33 14.50 -1.50
N ARG A 42 -18.22 14.60 -0.77
CA ARG A 42 -17.20 13.54 -0.72
C ARG A 42 -16.55 13.43 0.66
N PRO A 43 -16.49 12.23 1.26
CA PRO A 43 -15.78 12.05 2.52
C PRO A 43 -14.30 12.42 2.37
N VAL A 44 -13.73 12.99 3.42
CA VAL A 44 -12.28 13.20 3.51
C VAL A 44 -11.64 11.84 3.78
N ILE A 45 -10.87 11.35 2.81
CA ILE A 45 -10.13 10.09 2.90
C ILE A 45 -8.64 10.46 2.90
N PRO A 46 -7.90 10.14 3.99
CA PRO A 46 -6.45 10.36 4.03
C PRO A 46 -5.75 9.56 2.94
N TYR A 47 -4.66 10.10 2.38
CA TYR A 47 -3.92 9.40 1.31
C TYR A 47 -3.42 8.03 1.75
N ARG A 48 -3.02 7.90 3.03
CA ARG A 48 -2.54 6.64 3.60
C ARG A 48 -3.57 5.52 3.48
N LYS A 49 -4.84 5.84 3.72
CA LYS A 49 -5.95 4.88 3.68
C LYS A 49 -6.27 4.38 2.27
N VAL A 50 -5.82 5.08 1.23
CA VAL A 50 -6.03 4.68 -0.16
C VAL A 50 -4.92 3.73 -0.65
N LEU A 51 -3.76 3.76 0.00
CA LEU A 51 -2.54 3.07 -0.43
C LEU A 51 -2.13 1.90 0.49
N ASP A 52 -2.85 1.70 1.59
CA ASP A 52 -2.88 0.50 2.44
C ASP A 52 -4.14 -0.32 2.15
#